data_AF-A0A2W4CCB2-F1
#
_entry.id   AF-A0A2W4CCB2-F1
#
_cell.length_a   1.000
_cell.length_b   1.000
_cell.length_c   1.000
_cell.angle_alpha   90.00
_cell.angle_beta   90.00
_cell.angle_gamma   90.00
#
_symmetry.space_group_name_H-M   'P 1'
#
loop_
_entity.id
_entity.type
_entity.pdbx_description
1 polymer ?
#
loop_
_entity_poly.entity_id
_entity_poly.type
_entity_poly.pdbx_seq_one_letter_code
_entity_poly.pdbx_strand_id
1 'polypeptide(L)' 'MRLAVFTRNHASSARLLINPSQVLAVISLGNTTNIHVAVPSQAGHPFVYVVPESLQAVGHELNLAMAD' A
#
# COMPACT_ATOMS: atom_id res chain seq x y z
N MET A 1 1.62 16.84 -1.05
CA MET A 1 1.40 15.42 -0.69
C MET A 1 0.46 14.82 -1.72
N ARG A 2 0.77 13.65 -2.28
CA ARG A 2 -0.07 12.94 -3.27
C ARG A 2 -0.44 11.52 -2.83
N LEU A 3 -1.35 10.89 -3.57
CA LEU A 3 -1.67 9.48 -3.39
C LEU A 3 -0.54 8.61 -3.98
N ALA A 4 -0.13 7.59 -3.23
CA ALA A 4 0.76 6.55 -3.69
C ALA A 4 0.00 5.55 -4.55
N VAL A 5 0.61 5.12 -5.66
CA VAL A 5 -0.06 4.29 -6.67
C VAL A 5 0.58 2.90 -6.72
N PHE A 6 -0.23 1.87 -6.54
CA PHE A 6 0.22 0.47 -6.59
C PHE A 6 -0.66 -0.37 -7.52
N THR A 7 -0.18 -1.56 -7.85
CA THR A 7 -0.91 -2.56 -8.61
C THR A 7 -1.64 -3.49 -7.65
N ARG A 8 -2.91 -3.79 -7.90
CA ARG A 8 -3.64 -4.75 -7.07
C ARG A 8 -3.18 -6.17 -7.41
N ASN A 9 -2.77 -6.95 -6.41
CA ASN A 9 -2.50 -8.36 -6.62
C ASN A 9 -3.78 -9.07 -7.12
N HIS A 10 -3.65 -9.99 -8.07
CA HIS A 10 -4.74 -10.71 -8.77
C HIS A 10 -5.63 -9.91 -9.75
N ALA A 11 -5.37 -8.62 -9.98
CA ALA A 11 -6.02 -7.85 -11.03
C ALA A 11 -5.01 -6.92 -11.70
N SER A 12 -4.30 -7.42 -12.73
CA SER A 12 -3.13 -6.76 -13.34
C SER A 12 -3.39 -5.36 -13.91
N SER A 13 -4.66 -4.98 -14.13
CA SER A 13 -5.06 -3.65 -14.59
C SER A 13 -5.64 -2.75 -13.49
N ALA A 14 -5.88 -3.26 -12.28
CA ALA A 14 -6.46 -2.46 -11.20
C ALA A 14 -5.35 -1.71 -10.44
N ARG A 15 -5.51 -0.38 -10.34
CA ARG A 15 -4.66 0.49 -9.54
C ARG A 15 -5.24 0.66 -8.14
N LEU A 16 -4.37 0.60 -7.14
CA LEU A 16 -4.65 0.98 -5.76
C LEU A 16 -4.08 2.36 -5.51
N LEU A 17 -4.91 3.25 -4.97
CA LEU A 17 -4.51 4.60 -4.58
C LEU A 17 -4.56 4.66 -3.05
N ILE A 18 -3.42 4.89 -2.42
CA ILE A 18 -3.28 4.88 -0.96
C ILE A 18 -2.78 6.24 -0.51
N ASN A 19 -3.43 6.83 0.50
CA ASN A 19 -2.90 7.99 1.19
C ASN A 19 -1.73 7.55 2.09
N PRO A 20 -0.49 8.03 1.87
CA PRO A 20 0.67 7.61 2.66
C PRO A 20 0.51 7.86 4.16
N SER A 21 -0.24 8.90 4.55
CA SER A 21 -0.47 9.21 5.98
C SER A 21 -1.35 8.19 6.69
N GLN A 22 -2.05 7.33 5.94
CA GLN A 22 -2.83 6.23 6.50
C GLN A 22 -2.04 4.93 6.56
N VAL A 23 -0.83 4.85 6.02
CA VAL A 23 -0.03 3.62 6.07
C VAL A 23 0.53 3.43 7.47
N LEU A 24 0.19 2.30 8.08
CA LEU A 24 0.64 1.90 9.42
C LEU A 24 1.89 1.03 9.36
N ALA A 25 1.95 0.12 8.38
CA ALA A 25 3.05 -0.81 8.21
C ALA A 25 3.12 -1.32 6.78
N VAL A 26 4.32 -1.69 6.34
CA VAL A 26 4.57 -2.40 5.08
C VAL A 26 5.38 -3.65 5.38
N ILE A 27 4.88 -4.81 4.99
CA ILE A 27 5.46 -6.11 5.34
C ILE A 27 5.63 -6.95 4.09
N SER A 28 6.81 -7.56 3.92
CA SER A 28 7.06 -8.53 2.85
C SER A 28 6.58 -9.91 3.27
N LEU A 29 5.76 -10.56 2.46
CA LEU A 29 5.23 -11.92 2.67
C LEU A 29 5.39 -12.73 1.39
N GLY A 30 6.40 -13.59 1.35
CA GLY A 30 6.76 -14.36 0.16
C GLY A 30 7.07 -13.45 -1.03
N ASN A 31 6.33 -13.62 -2.12
CA ASN A 31 6.50 -12.85 -3.37
C ASN A 31 5.60 -11.61 -3.44
N THR A 32 4.96 -11.23 -2.34
CA THR A 32 4.04 -10.09 -2.27
C THR A 32 4.38 -9.16 -1.14
N THR A 33 3.97 -7.90 -1.27
CA THR A 33 4.07 -6.90 -0.21
C THR A 33 2.68 -6.55 0.30
N ASN A 34 2.53 -6.54 1.63
CA ASN A 34 1.29 -6.18 2.31
C ASN A 34 1.41 -4.76 2.86
N ILE A 35 0.47 -3.89 2.50
CA ILE A 35 0.36 -2.52 2.98
C ILE A 35 -0.82 -2.43 3.93
N HIS A 36 -0.53 -2.21 5.21
CA HIS A 36 -1.53 -2.05 6.27
C HIS A 36 -1.93 -0.58 6.37
N VAL A 37 -3.22 -0.28 6.25
CA VAL A 37 -3.72 1.09 6.32
C VAL A 37 -4.73 1.29 7.46
N ALA A 38 -4.64 2.45 8.11
CA ALA A 38 -5.58 2.98 9.08
C ALA A 38 -6.84 3.49 8.38
N VAL A 39 -7.58 2.59 7.74
CA VAL A 39 -8.94 2.87 7.26
C VAL A 39 -9.90 2.35 8.31
N PRO A 40 -10.99 3.07 8.64
CA PRO A 40 -12.06 2.50 9.45
C PRO A 40 -12.67 1.32 8.70
N SER A 41 -12.20 0.10 9.02
CA SER A 41 -12.92 -1.11 8.66
C SER A 41 -14.03 -1.30 9.69
N GLN A 42 -15.19 -1.79 9.24
CA GLN A 42 -16.27 -2.17 10.16
C GLN A 42 -15.83 -3.23 11.18
N ALA A 43 -14.72 -3.93 10.92
CA ALA A 43 -14.15 -4.97 11.76
C ALA A 43 -13.11 -4.45 12.78
N GLY A 44 -12.78 -3.16 12.81
CA GLY A 44 -11.84 -2.59 13.79
C GLY A 44 -10.37 -2.96 13.58
N HIS A 45 -10.03 -3.61 12.46
CA HIS A 45 -8.65 -3.95 12.08
C HIS A 45 -8.18 -3.12 10.88
N PRO A 46 -6.85 -2.86 10.75
CA PRO A 46 -6.30 -2.21 9.57
C PRO A 46 -6.68 -2.97 8.29
N PHE A 47 -7.05 -2.22 7.25
CA PHE A 47 -7.26 -2.83 5.93
C PHE A 47 -5.90 -3.19 5.33
N VAL A 48 -5.78 -4.37 4.72
CA VAL A 48 -4.53 -4.84 4.13
C VAL A 48 -4.67 -4.88 2.61
N TYR A 49 -3.80 -4.14 1.92
CA TYR A 49 -3.65 -4.24 0.48
C TYR A 49 -2.45 -5.12 0.14
N VAL A 50 -2.69 -6.15 -0.68
CA VAL A 50 -1.63 -7.02 -1.19
C VAL A 50 -1.23 -6.54 -2.58
N VAL A 51 0.06 -6.30 -2.77
CA VAL A 51 0.62 -5.74 -4.01
C VAL A 51 1.80 -6.61 -4.50
N PRO A 52 1.98 -6.77 -5.82
CA PRO A 52 3.10 -7.52 -6.38
C PRO A 52 4.44 -6.76 -6.32
N GLU A 53 4.42 -5.45 -6.09
CA GLU A 53 5.61 -4.62 -5.92
C GLU A 53 6.48 -5.11 -4.75
N SER A 54 7.80 -5.01 -4.89
CA SER A 54 8.73 -5.34 -3.81
C SER A 54 8.62 -4.34 -2.66
N LEU A 55 9.06 -4.74 -1.47
CA LEU A 55 9.09 -3.88 -0.29
C LEU A 55 9.83 -2.56 -0.55
N GLN A 56 10.94 -2.61 -1.30
CA GLN A 56 11.73 -1.42 -1.66
C GLN A 56 10.96 -0.50 -2.62
N ALA A 57 10.28 -1.06 -3.62
CA ALA A 57 9.48 -0.28 -4.56
C ALA A 57 8.31 0.40 -3.85
N VAL A 58 7.64 -0.30 -2.94
CA VAL A 58 6.57 0.26 -2.12
C VAL A 58 7.09 1.40 -1.23
N GLY A 59 8.20 1.18 -0.52
CA GLY A 59 8.81 2.22 0.33
C GLY A 59 9.24 3.45 -0.46
N HIS A 60 9.79 3.27 -1.66
CA HIS A 60 10.17 4.37 -2.54
C HIS A 60 8.96 5.21 -2.98
N GLU A 61 7.89 4.58 -3.46
CA GLU A 61 6.68 5.30 -3.90
C GLU A 61 6.00 6.04 -2.74
N LEU A 62 5.95 5.44 -1.54
CA LEU A 62 5.42 6.12 -0.36
C LEU A 62 6.22 7.37 0.00
N ASN A 63 7.56 7.28 -0.04
CA ASN A 63 8.43 8.42 0.25
C ASN A 63 8.25 9.54 -0.78
N LEU A 64 8.17 9.20 -2.07
CA LEU A 64 7.89 10.18 -3.13
C LEU A 64 6.54 10.86 -2.89
N ALA A 65 5.50 10.09 -2.59
CA ALA A 65 4.16 10.60 -2.38
C ALA A 65 4.03 11.54 -1.16
N MET A 66 4.90 11.36 -0.16
CA MET A 66 5.01 12.24 1.02
C MET A 66 5.87 13.49 0.79
N ALA A 67 6.78 13.47 -0.18
CA ALA A 67 7.72 14.57 -0.46
C ALA A 67 7.15 15.63 -1.40
N ASP A 68 6.20 15.24 -2.28
CA ASP A 68 5.33 16.17 -3.01
C ASP A 68 4.38 16.90 -2.04
#